data_AF-A0A6A3D0D9-F1
#
_entry.id   AF-A0A6A3D0D9-F1
#
_cell.length_a   1.000
_cell.length_b   1.000
_cell.length_c   1.000
_cell.angle_alpha   90.00
_cell.angle_beta   90.00
_cell.angle_gamma   90.00
#
_symmetry.space_group_name_H-M   'P 1'
#
loop_
_entity.id
_entity.type
_entity.pdbx_description
1 polymer ?
#
loop_
_entity_poly.entity_id
_entity_poly.type
_entity_poly.pdbx_seq_one_letter_code
_entity_poly.pdbx_strand_id
1 'polypeptide(L)'
;MNFLLKSEQFPFPEDESIFFNLLKALALWTEKTNDQSVVMMASSICSLIFNLTSENDLLNHAGFSSSCLDSLSRLVARSLASWGQGMSDAAKADMDLLEIVIAGYSRWAARFPQIRKAVEG
;
A
#
# COMPACT_ATOMS: atom_id res chain seq x y z
N MET A 1 -5.39 19.69 -1.27
CA MET A 1 -5.64 19.57 0.19
C MET A 1 -4.97 18.28 0.65
N ASN A 2 -3.89 18.34 1.44
CA ASN A 2 -3.07 17.17 1.77
C ASN A 2 -3.55 16.47 3.04
N PHE A 3 -4.29 15.36 2.88
CA PHE A 3 -4.70 14.48 3.97
C PHE A 3 -3.49 13.96 4.78
N LEU A 4 -2.36 13.78 4.09
CA LEU A 4 -1.07 13.32 4.60
C LEU A 4 -0.37 14.24 5.63
N LEU A 5 -0.81 15.50 5.77
CA LEU A 5 -0.24 16.45 6.75
C LEU A 5 -1.06 16.51 8.07
N LYS A 6 -2.22 15.83 8.12
CA LYS A 6 -3.11 15.83 9.28
C LYS A 6 -3.15 14.49 10.03
N SER A 7 -2.22 13.58 9.79
CA SER A 7 -2.17 12.28 10.47
C SER A 7 -2.00 12.39 11.99
N GLU A 8 -1.59 13.54 12.52
CA GLU A 8 -1.58 13.82 13.97
C GLU A 8 -2.97 14.11 14.56
N GLN A 9 -4.00 14.34 13.73
CA GLN A 9 -5.35 14.74 14.19
C GLN A 9 -6.39 13.62 14.12
N PHE A 10 -6.04 12.45 13.58
CA PHE A 10 -6.95 11.30 13.56
C PHE A 10 -6.39 10.24 14.49
N PRO A 11 -6.93 10.11 15.71
CA PRO A 11 -6.70 8.93 16.52
C PRO A 11 -6.98 7.71 15.64
N PHE A 12 -6.03 6.78 15.60
CA PHE A 12 -6.22 5.51 14.95
C PHE A 12 -7.54 4.93 15.48
N PRO A 13 -8.51 4.55 14.62
CA PRO A 13 -9.73 3.91 15.09
C PRO A 13 -9.38 2.79 16.07
N GLU A 14 -10.01 2.77 17.23
CA GLU A 14 -9.84 1.73 18.27
C GLU A 14 -10.00 0.31 17.71
N ASP A 15 -10.72 0.18 16.59
CA ASP A 15 -10.90 -1.07 15.86
C ASP A 15 -9.89 -1.23 14.72
N GLU A 16 -8.66 -1.60 15.08
CA GLU A 16 -7.59 -1.91 14.13
C GLU A 16 -7.98 -3.03 13.14
N SER A 17 -8.97 -3.87 13.51
CA SER A 17 -9.45 -5.00 12.70
C SER A 17 -9.97 -4.58 11.33
N ILE A 18 -10.52 -3.36 11.20
CA ILE A 18 -11.04 -2.83 9.93
C ILE A 18 -9.89 -2.69 8.92
N PHE A 19 -8.74 -2.16 9.33
CA PHE A 19 -7.59 -1.99 8.45
C PHE A 19 -6.98 -3.33 8.05
N PHE A 20 -6.86 -4.25 9.00
CA PHE A 20 -6.34 -5.60 8.70
C PHE A 20 -7.24 -6.34 7.71
N ASN A 21 -8.56 -6.27 7.88
CA ASN A 21 -9.51 -6.88 6.96
C ASN A 21 -9.49 -6.21 5.58
N LEU A 22 -9.32 -4.89 5.52
CA LEU A 22 -9.17 -4.16 4.27
C LEU A 22 -7.88 -4.56 3.54
N LEU A 23 -6.74 -4.65 4.24
CA LEU A 23 -5.47 -5.11 3.66
C LEU A 23 -5.59 -6.53 3.08
N LYS A 24 -6.27 -7.45 3.78
CA LYS A 24 -6.56 -8.78 3.24
C LYS A 24 -7.43 -8.75 2.00
N ALA A 25 -8.48 -7.93 2.01
CA ALA A 25 -9.37 -7.79 0.86
C ALA A 25 -8.60 -7.24 -0.36
N LEU A 26 -7.72 -6.26 -0.15
CA LEU A 26 -6.85 -5.71 -1.19
C LEU A 26 -5.85 -6.75 -1.71
N ALA A 27 -5.23 -7.53 -0.84
CA ALA A 27 -4.33 -8.62 -1.22
C ALA A 27 -5.04 -9.66 -2.11
N LEU A 28 -6.26 -10.07 -1.73
CA LEU A 28 -7.06 -11.03 -2.50
C LEU A 28 -7.54 -10.44 -3.83
N TRP A 29 -8.02 -9.19 -3.80
CA TRP A 29 -8.53 -8.52 -5.00
C TRP A 29 -7.45 -8.33 -6.06
N THR A 30 -6.21 -8.09 -5.64
CA THR A 30 -5.10 -7.78 -6.55
C THR A 30 -4.25 -8.97 -6.96
N GLU A 31 -4.45 -10.15 -6.35
CA GLU A 31 -3.60 -11.33 -6.57
C GLU A 31 -3.50 -11.75 -8.04
N LYS A 32 -4.59 -11.60 -8.81
CA LYS A 32 -4.70 -12.07 -10.20
C LYS A 32 -4.97 -10.97 -11.22
N THR A 33 -5.07 -9.71 -10.79
CA THR A 33 -5.31 -8.60 -11.71
C THR A 33 -4.00 -7.99 -12.19
N ASN A 34 -3.93 -7.67 -13.47
CA ASN A 34 -2.89 -6.84 -14.08
C ASN A 34 -3.42 -5.48 -14.52
N ASP A 35 -4.64 -5.12 -14.12
CA ASP A 35 -5.18 -3.80 -14.36
C ASP A 35 -4.39 -2.74 -13.59
N GLN A 36 -3.75 -1.83 -14.31
CA GLN A 36 -2.86 -0.82 -13.74
C GLN A 36 -3.61 0.12 -12.80
N SER A 37 -4.84 0.52 -13.14
CA SER A 37 -5.63 1.43 -12.30
C SER A 37 -6.02 0.77 -10.98
N VAL A 38 -6.39 -0.52 -11.03
CA VAL A 38 -6.65 -1.32 -9.81
C VAL A 38 -5.39 -1.45 -8.95
N VAL A 39 -4.24 -1.73 -9.57
CA VAL A 39 -2.94 -1.82 -8.88
C VAL A 39 -2.60 -0.50 -8.20
N MET A 40 -2.76 0.63 -8.90
CA MET A 40 -2.47 1.97 -8.37
C MET A 40 -3.42 2.35 -7.24
N MET A 41 -4.73 2.13 -7.42
CA MET A 41 -5.73 2.40 -6.40
C MET A 41 -5.47 1.57 -5.13
N ALA A 42 -5.30 0.25 -5.25
CA ALA A 42 -5.04 -0.62 -4.12
C ALA A 42 -3.71 -0.28 -3.42
N SER A 43 -2.66 0.03 -4.19
CA SER A 43 -1.36 0.44 -3.62
C SER A 43 -1.47 1.76 -2.88
N SER A 44 -2.23 2.74 -3.39
CA SER A 44 -2.43 4.03 -2.71
C SER A 44 -3.13 3.85 -1.35
N ILE A 45 -4.14 2.96 -1.28
CA ILE A 45 -4.84 2.63 -0.02
C ILE A 45 -3.89 1.93 0.95
N CYS A 46 -3.09 0.96 0.47
CA CYS A 46 -2.08 0.29 1.29
C CYS A 46 -1.08 1.31 1.86
N SER A 47 -0.60 2.26 1.05
CA SER A 47 0.32 3.30 1.51
C SER A 47 -0.26 4.19 2.61
N LEU A 48 -1.56 4.48 2.57
CA LEU A 48 -2.23 5.22 3.65
C LEU A 48 -2.30 4.40 4.93
N ILE A 49 -2.62 3.10 4.84
CA ILE A 49 -2.72 2.22 6.02
C ILE A 49 -1.33 1.96 6.62
N PHE A 50 -0.31 1.65 5.81
CA PHE A 50 1.04 1.39 6.28
C PHE A 50 1.70 2.58 6.98
N ASN A 51 1.26 3.82 6.68
CA ASN A 51 1.69 4.97 7.46
C ASN A 51 1.33 4.84 8.95
N LEU A 52 0.29 4.10 9.28
CA LEU A 52 -0.32 4.05 10.60
C LEU A 52 0.04 2.79 11.40
N THR A 53 0.78 1.84 10.82
CA THR A 53 1.14 0.56 11.45
C THR A 53 2.59 0.16 11.11
N SER A 54 3.04 -1.01 11.53
CA SER A 54 4.36 -1.57 11.19
C SER A 54 4.24 -3.02 10.74
N GLU A 55 5.25 -3.54 10.07
CA GLU A 55 5.27 -4.96 9.66
C GLU A 55 5.12 -5.90 10.86
N ASN A 56 5.77 -5.57 11.97
CA ASN A 56 5.67 -6.35 13.20
C ASN A 56 4.24 -6.34 13.77
N ASP A 57 3.56 -5.18 13.78
CA ASP A 57 2.18 -5.10 14.27
C ASP A 57 1.22 -5.88 13.37
N LEU A 58 1.42 -5.82 12.05
CA LEU A 58 0.67 -6.65 11.10
C LEU A 58 0.87 -8.14 11.39
N LEU A 59 2.11 -8.61 11.53
CA LEU A 59 2.40 -10.03 11.72
C LEU A 59 1.96 -10.58 13.09
N ASN A 60 1.84 -9.72 14.10
CA ASN A 60 1.36 -10.10 15.43
C ASN A 60 -0.17 -10.12 15.54
N HIS A 61 -0.90 -9.52 14.59
CA HIS A 61 -2.36 -9.50 14.64
C HIS A 61 -2.97 -10.88 14.31
N ALA A 62 -3.84 -11.37 15.20
CA ALA A 62 -4.54 -12.63 15.02
C ALA A 62 -5.32 -12.64 13.70
N GLY A 63 -4.85 -13.44 12.74
CA GLY A 63 -5.47 -13.63 11.45
C GLY A 63 -4.81 -12.88 10.29
N PHE A 64 -3.79 -12.05 10.48
CA PHE A 64 -2.99 -11.55 9.37
C PHE A 64 -1.83 -12.53 9.09
N SER A 65 -1.71 -13.02 7.86
CA SER A 65 -0.73 -14.05 7.49
C SER A 65 0.47 -13.46 6.75
N SER A 66 1.62 -14.12 6.82
CA SER A 66 2.79 -13.80 6.01
C SER A 66 2.49 -13.83 4.51
N SER A 67 1.63 -14.75 4.07
CA SER A 67 1.16 -14.82 2.68
C SER A 67 0.37 -13.59 2.24
N CYS A 68 -0.38 -12.96 3.16
CA CYS A 68 -1.05 -11.69 2.89
C CYS A 68 0.00 -10.58 2.67
N LEU A 69 1.03 -10.53 3.53
CA LEU A 69 2.13 -9.58 3.39
C LEU A 69 2.92 -9.79 2.09
N ASP A 70 3.14 -11.05 1.67
CA ASP A 70 3.76 -11.38 0.39
C ASP A 70 2.97 -10.82 -0.80
N SER A 71 1.64 -10.99 -0.80
CA SER A 71 0.77 -10.45 -1.84
C SER A 71 0.79 -8.93 -1.88
N LEU A 72 0.75 -8.27 -0.72
CA LEU A 72 0.85 -6.80 -0.62
C LEU A 72 2.23 -6.29 -1.05
N SER A 73 3.30 -7.02 -0.73
CA SER A 73 4.67 -6.70 -1.16
C SER A 73 4.77 -6.69 -2.68
N ARG A 74 4.23 -7.72 -3.35
CA ARG A 74 4.17 -7.77 -4.82
C ARG A 74 3.31 -6.65 -5.40
N LEU A 75 2.18 -6.32 -4.76
CA LEU A 75 1.32 -5.23 -5.20
C LEU A 75 2.07 -3.88 -5.21
N VAL A 76 2.78 -3.54 -4.13
CA VAL A 76 3.56 -2.30 -4.04
C VAL A 76 4.73 -2.30 -5.04
N ALA A 77 5.45 -3.41 -5.18
CA ALA A 77 6.53 -3.53 -6.16
C ALA A 77 6.02 -3.28 -7.60
N ARG A 78 4.87 -3.85 -7.94
CA ARG A 78 4.24 -3.66 -9.25
C ARG A 78 3.84 -2.21 -9.50
N SER A 79 3.21 -1.53 -8.55
CA SER A 79 2.81 -0.13 -8.74
C SER A 79 3.99 0.81 -8.96
N LEU A 80 5.10 0.60 -8.24
CA LEU A 80 6.32 1.40 -8.40
C LEU A 80 7.10 1.07 -9.69
N ALA A 81 7.06 -0.17 -10.17
CA ALA A 81 7.70 -0.56 -11.43
C ALA A 81 7.00 0.03 -12.67
N SER A 82 5.67 0.20 -12.62
CA SER A 82 4.86 0.67 -13.75
C SER A 82 5.12 2.11 -14.20
N TRP A 83 5.83 2.93 -13.41
CA TRP A 83 6.18 4.31 -13.76
C TRP A 83 6.99 4.38 -15.08
N GLY A 84 7.86 3.40 -15.35
CA GLY A 84 8.78 3.48 -16.48
C GLY A 84 8.19 3.32 -17.89
N GLN A 85 6.93 2.92 -18.07
CA GLN A 85 6.44 2.40 -19.37
C GLN A 85 5.56 3.32 -20.24
N GLY A 86 5.54 4.63 -19.99
CA GLY A 86 4.92 5.60 -20.91
C GLY A 86 3.44 5.86 -20.61
N MET A 87 3.14 7.12 -20.33
CA MET A 87 1.87 7.61 -19.78
C MET A 87 0.87 7.91 -20.92
N SER A 88 -0.30 7.26 -20.92
CA SER A 88 -1.47 7.68 -21.73
C SER A 88 -2.33 8.69 -20.95
N ASP A 89 -3.34 9.33 -21.54
CA ASP A 89 -4.23 10.27 -20.82
C ASP A 89 -4.99 9.62 -19.64
N ALA A 90 -5.25 8.31 -19.67
CA ALA A 90 -5.82 7.57 -18.54
C ALA A 90 -4.90 7.57 -17.31
N ALA A 91 -3.61 7.78 -17.52
CA ALA A 91 -2.59 7.71 -16.50
C ALA A 91 -2.44 9.04 -15.72
N LYS A 92 -3.19 10.11 -16.07
CA LYS A 92 -3.24 11.34 -15.24
C LYS A 92 -3.89 11.13 -13.88
N ALA A 93 -4.98 10.36 -13.81
CA ALA A 93 -5.62 10.03 -12.52
C ALA A 93 -4.73 9.10 -11.68
N ASP A 94 -4.01 8.19 -12.35
CA ASP A 94 -3.05 7.31 -11.69
C ASP A 94 -1.79 8.06 -11.21
N MET A 95 -1.50 9.26 -11.74
CA MET A 95 -0.35 10.07 -11.33
C MET A 95 -0.48 10.57 -9.89
N ASP A 96 -1.67 11.06 -9.50
CA ASP A 96 -1.93 11.50 -8.13
C ASP A 96 -1.83 10.30 -7.16
N LEU A 97 -2.33 9.13 -7.58
CA LEU A 97 -2.21 7.89 -6.80
C LEU A 97 -0.76 7.44 -6.68
N LEU A 98 0.02 7.58 -7.76
CA LEU A 98 1.44 7.26 -7.77
C LEU A 98 2.22 8.16 -6.81
N GLU A 99 1.93 9.46 -6.79
CA GLU A 99 2.54 10.39 -5.83
C GLU A 99 2.23 9.98 -4.38
N ILE A 100 0.99 9.56 -4.09
CA ILE A 100 0.62 9.00 -2.78
C ILE A 100 1.45 7.76 -2.46
N VAL A 101 1.63 6.85 -3.43
CA VAL A 101 2.42 5.63 -3.23
C VAL A 101 3.89 5.94 -2.95
N ILE A 102 4.52 6.81 -3.74
CA ILE A 102 5.94 7.19 -3.59
C ILE A 102 6.18 7.92 -2.28
N ALA A 103 5.35 8.93 -1.99
CA ALA A 103 5.46 9.72 -0.77
C ALA A 103 5.19 8.85 0.46
N GLY A 104 4.24 7.92 0.37
CA GLY A 104 3.96 6.91 1.40
C GLY A 104 5.15 5.98 1.61
N TYR A 105 5.62 5.32 0.55
CA TYR A 105 6.74 4.38 0.60
C TYR A 105 7.96 5.01 1.28
N SER A 106 8.31 6.24 0.92
CA SER A 106 9.42 6.98 1.54
C SER A 106 9.27 7.19 3.05
N ARG A 107 8.04 7.20 3.59
CA ARG A 107 7.75 7.40 5.02
C ARG A 107 7.68 6.08 5.80
N TRP A 108 7.11 5.03 5.22
CA TRP A 108 6.85 3.78 5.94
C TRP A 108 7.80 2.64 5.60
N ALA A 109 8.55 2.66 4.49
CA ALA A 109 9.37 1.53 4.04
C ALA A 109 10.37 1.01 5.09
N ALA A 110 10.93 1.90 5.92
CA ALA A 110 11.82 1.50 7.00
C ALA A 110 11.16 0.59 8.06
N ARG A 111 9.83 0.67 8.21
CA ARG A 111 9.02 -0.19 9.10
C ARG A 111 8.55 -1.49 8.45
N PHE A 112 8.82 -1.67 7.15
CA PHE A 112 8.35 -2.79 6.34
C PHE A 112 9.49 -3.44 5.53
N PRO A 113 10.43 -4.14 6.19
CA PRO A 113 11.58 -4.75 5.53
C PRO A 113 11.21 -5.76 4.42
N GLN A 114 10.12 -6.52 4.54
CA GLN A 114 9.70 -7.48 3.51
C GLN A 114 9.24 -6.76 2.23
N ILE A 115 8.41 -5.73 2.39
CA ILE A 115 7.95 -4.93 1.25
C ILE A 115 9.12 -4.19 0.61
N ARG A 116 10.00 -3.60 1.43
CA ARG A 116 11.20 -2.91 0.96
C ARG A 116 12.06 -3.81 0.10
N LYS A 117 12.29 -5.06 0.55
CA LYS A 117 13.04 -6.06 -0.22
C LYS A 117 12.37 -6.39 -1.55
N ALA A 118 11.05 -6.44 -1.61
CA ALA A 118 10.32 -6.72 -2.85
C ALA A 118 10.35 -5.55 -3.85
N VAL A 119 10.51 -4.32 -3.37
CA VAL A 119 10.59 -3.10 -4.20
C VAL A 119 12.01 -2.82 -4.68
N GLU A 120 13.02 -3.02 -3.82
CA GLU A 120 14.42 -2.68 -4.07
C GLU A 120 15.26 -3.86 -4.61
N GLY A 121 14.74 -5.09 -4.57
CA GLY A 121 15.41 -6.31 -5.02
C GLY A 121 15.08 -6.69 -6.44
#